data_AF-A0A7K8MU33-F1
#
_entry.id   AF-A0A7K8MU33-F1
#
_cell.length_a   1.000
_cell.length_b   1.000
_cell.length_c   1.000
_cell.angle_alpha   90.00
_cell.angle_beta   90.00
_cell.angle_gamma   90.00
#
_symmetry.space_group_name_H-M   'P 1'
#
loop_
_entity.id
_entity.type
_entity.pdbx_description
1 polymer ?
#
loop_
_entity_poly.entity_id
_entity_poly.type
_entity_poly.pdbx_seq_one_letter_code
_entity_poly.pdbx_strand_id
1 'polypeptide(L)' 'SLTRSRHSRHLGACAAALARFNAGDGGDLAVAAEQLRLARRELGRITGHVGAEEVLDIIFRDFCVGK' A
#
# COMPACT_ATOMS: atom_id res chain seq x y z
N SER A 1 8.44 21.31 -8.25
CA SER A 1 7.77 20.43 -9.23
C SER A 1 6.86 19.46 -8.50
N LEU A 2 5.57 19.45 -8.84
CA LEU A 2 4.51 18.66 -8.21
C LEU A 2 4.81 17.15 -8.17
N THR A 3 5.51 16.64 -9.19
CA THR A 3 5.89 15.23 -9.32
C THR A 3 6.85 14.77 -8.22
N ARG A 4 7.82 15.61 -7.84
CA ARG A 4 8.80 15.32 -6.78
C ARG A 4 8.13 15.22 -5.41
N SER A 5 7.19 16.13 -5.13
CA SER A 5 6.44 16.13 -3.87
C SER A 5 5.50 14.92 -3.77
N ARG A 6 4.86 14.52 -4.88
CA ARG A 6 4.03 13.31 -4.91
C ARG A 6 4.84 12.03 -4.68
N HIS A 7 5.98 11.87 -5.37
CA HIS A 7 6.84 10.71 -5.18
C HIS A 7 7.42 10.65 -3.76
N SER A 8 7.88 11.77 -3.23
CA SER A 8 8.39 11.85 -1.84
C SER A 8 7.34 11.39 -0.83
N ARG A 9 6.08 11.81 -1.00
CA ARG A 9 4.97 11.36 -0.14
C ARG A 9 4.76 9.86 -0.19
N HIS A 10 4.75 9.26 -1.37
CA HIS A 10 4.58 7.82 -1.54
C HIS A 10 5.77 7.02 -0.98
N LEU A 11 7.00 7.51 -1.17
CA LEU A 11 8.19 6.92 -0.56
C LEU A 11 8.15 6.98 0.97
N GLY A 12 7.74 8.12 1.54
CA GLY A 12 7.58 8.25 2.99
C GLY A 12 6.54 7.29 3.56
N ALA A 13 5.40 7.12 2.88
CA ALA A 13 4.38 6.17 3.29
C ALA A 13 4.84 4.70 3.18
N CYS A 14 5.59 4.37 2.12
CA CYS A 14 6.22 3.06 1.96
C CYS A 14 7.20 2.76 3.11
N ALA A 15 8.10 3.71 3.41
CA ALA A 15 9.07 3.57 4.48
C ALA A 15 8.39 3.41 5.87
N ALA A 16 7.32 4.16 6.13
CA ALA A 16 6.56 4.05 7.37
C ALA A 16 5.91 2.66 7.54
N ALA A 17 5.34 2.09 6.47
CA ALA A 17 4.77 0.75 6.50
C ALA A 17 5.84 -0.33 6.77
N LEU A 18 7.01 -0.23 6.11
CA LEU A 18 8.14 -1.12 6.36
C LEU A 18 8.69 -1.00 7.79
N ALA A 19 8.73 0.21 8.35
CA ALA A 19 9.14 0.41 9.73
C ALA A 19 8.17 -0.27 10.71
N ARG A 20 6.85 -0.20 10.46
CA ARG A 20 5.84 -0.90 11.26
C ARG A 20 5.94 -2.41 11.14
N PHE A 21 6.23 -2.93 9.95
CA PHE A 21 6.49 -4.36 9.75
C PHE A 21 7.69 -4.81 10.59
N ASN A 22 8.81 -4.09 10.53
CA ASN A 22 10.02 -4.42 11.29
C ASN A 22 9.88 -4.26 12.81
N ALA A 23 9.04 -3.31 13.25
CA ALA A 23 8.77 -3.09 14.68
C ALA A 23 7.81 -4.12 15.27
N GLY A 24 7.09 -4.88 14.42
CA GLY A 24 6.23 -5.95 14.87
C GLY A 24 7.05 -7.13 15.42
N ASP A 25 6.65 -7.61 16.58
CA ASP A 25 7.21 -8.72 17.34
C ASP A 25 6.81 -10.10 16.79
N GLY A 26 6.43 -10.18 15.50
CA GLY A 26 6.07 -11.41 14.81
C GLY A 26 4.75 -12.07 15.25
N GLY A 27 4.03 -11.48 16.21
CA GLY A 27 2.86 -12.09 16.83
C GLY A 27 1.60 -12.19 15.96
N ASP A 28 1.44 -11.27 15.00
CA ASP A 28 0.30 -11.29 14.06
C ASP A 28 0.80 -11.21 12.61
N LEU A 29 0.87 -12.38 11.98
CA LEU A 29 1.27 -12.53 10.58
C LEU A 29 0.33 -11.78 9.62
N ALA A 30 -0.96 -11.65 9.95
CA ALA A 30 -1.90 -10.92 9.11
C ALA A 30 -1.60 -9.41 9.12
N VAL A 31 -1.31 -8.85 10.30
CA VAL A 31 -0.90 -7.45 10.44
C VAL A 31 0.43 -7.19 9.71
N ALA A 32 1.40 -8.10 9.86
CA ALA A 32 2.69 -8.02 9.19
C ALA A 32 2.54 -8.07 7.66
N ALA A 33 1.74 -9.01 7.14
CA ALA A 33 1.43 -9.10 5.72
C ALA A 33 0.74 -7.84 5.19
N GLU A 34 -0.18 -7.26 5.95
CA GLU A 34 -0.85 -6.01 5.57
C GLU A 34 0.14 -4.84 5.47
N GLN A 35 1.12 -4.74 6.36
CA GLN A 35 2.17 -3.71 6.25
C GLN A 35 2.98 -3.86 4.96
N LEU A 36 3.33 -5.09 4.57
CA LEU A 36 4.03 -5.35 3.30
C LEU A 36 3.15 -5.02 2.09
N ARG A 37 1.86 -5.35 2.15
CA ARG A 37 0.89 -5.02 1.10
C ARG A 37 0.78 -3.50 0.91
N LEU A 38 0.72 -2.73 2.02
CA LEU A 38 0.71 -1.27 2.01
C LEU A 38 2.01 -0.69 1.44
N ALA A 39 3.17 -1.22 1.83
CA ALA A 39 4.46 -0.77 1.29
C ALA A 39 4.55 -0.97 -0.22
N ARG A 40 4.19 -2.17 -0.71
CA ARG A 40 4.15 -2.51 -2.14
C ARG A 40 3.24 -1.57 -2.92
N ARG A 41 2.06 -1.27 -2.37
CA ARG A 41 1.07 -0.37 -2.96
C ARG A 41 1.60 1.04 -3.17
N GLU A 42 2.20 1.63 -2.14
CA GLU A 42 2.76 2.99 -2.25
C GLU A 42 3.93 3.06 -3.23
N LEU A 43 4.75 1.99 -3.30
CA LEU A 43 5.81 1.87 -4.31
C LEU A 43 5.25 1.76 -5.74
N GLY A 44 4.15 1.02 -5.93
CA GLY A 44 3.45 0.87 -7.20
C GLY A 44 2.96 2.20 -7.79
N ARG A 45 2.48 3.12 -6.93
CA ARG A 45 2.04 4.47 -7.34
C ARG A 45 3.15 5.38 -7.90
N ILE A 46 4.40 5.03 -7.62
CA ILE A 46 5.58 5.73 -8.14
C ILE A 46 6.03 5.10 -9.47
N THR A 47 6.07 3.77 -9.52
CA THR A 47 6.59 3.02 -10.68
C THR A 47 5.56 2.81 -11.78
N GLY A 48 4.28 3.13 -11.52
CA GLY A 48 3.17 2.81 -12.42
C GLY A 48 2.76 1.34 -12.37
N HIS A 49 3.32 0.56 -11.44
CA HIS A 49 2.98 -0.83 -11.27
C HIS A 49 1.69 -0.96 -10.44
N VAL A 50 0.64 -1.47 -11.07
CA VAL A 50 -0.66 -1.73 -10.43
C VAL A 50 -0.92 -3.23 -10.51
N GLY A 51 -0.90 -3.90 -9.36
CA GLY A 51 -1.19 -5.34 -9.27
C GLY A 51 -2.69 -5.63 -9.37
N ALA A 52 -3.04 -6.89 -9.66
CA ALA A 52 -4.44 -7.32 -9.78
C ALA A 52 -5.29 -6.98 -8.56
N GLU A 53 -4.77 -7.13 -7.34
CA GLU A 53 -5.48 -6.74 -6.10
C GLU A 53 -5.88 -5.26 -6.09
N GLU A 54 -5.04 -4.38 -6.63
CA GLU A 54 -5.31 -2.95 -6.62
C GLU A 54 -6.32 -2.54 -7.70
N VAL A 55 -6.37 -3.29 -8.81
CA VAL A 55 -7.44 -3.20 -9.81
C VAL A 55 -8.76 -3.71 -9.24
N LEU A 56 -8.74 -4.83 -8.51
CA LEU A 56 -9.93 -5.37 -7.83
C LEU A 56 -10.43 -4.39 -6.75
N ASP A 57 -9.53 -3.77 -5.98
CA ASP A 57 -9.85 -2.70 -5.01
C ASP A 57 -10.44 -1.42 -5.66
N ILE A 58 -10.31 -1.24 -6.97
CA ILE A 58 -10.96 -0.14 -7.70
C ILE A 58 -12.32 -0.63 -8.20
N ILE A 59 -12.36 -1.78 -8.87
CA ILE A 59 -13.58 -2.38 -9.40
C ILE A 59 -14.61 -2.56 -8.29
N PHE A 60 -14.22 -3.10 -7.13
CA PHE A 60 -15.13 -3.38 -6.02
C PHE A 60 -15.39 -2.18 -5.10
N ARG A 61 -14.70 -1.05 -5.27
CA ARG A 61 -14.94 0.18 -4.47
C ARG A 61 -16.29 0.81 -4.77
N ASP A 62 -16.74 0.68 -6.01
CA ASP A 62 -18.02 1.22 -6.48
C ASP A 62 -19.16 0.19 -6.38
N PHE A 63 -18.84 -1.08 -6.08
CA PHE A 63 -19.86 -2.05 -5.70
C PHE A 63 -20.26 -1.76 -4.26
N CYS A 64 -21.44 -1.17 -4.07
CA CYS A 64 -22.06 -1.09 -2.75
C CYS A 64 -22.03 -2.50 -2.12
N VAL A 65 -21.43 -2.62 -0.93
CA VAL A 65 -21.54 -3.82 -0.08
C VAL A 65 -23.03 -4.03 0.18
N GLY A 66 -23.69 -4.88 -0.61
CA GLY A 66 -25.14 -5.08 -0.51
C GLY A 66 -25.91 -5.34 -1.81
N LYS A 67 -25.31 -5.95 -2.84
CA LYS A 67 -26.09 -6.63 -3.89
C LYS A 67 -25.55 -8.02 -4.15
#